data_AF-A0A4R3K9N3-F1
#
_entry.id   AF-A0A4R3K9N3-F1
#
_cell.length_a   1.000
_cell.length_b   1.000
_cell.length_c   1.000
_cell.angle_alpha   90.00
_cell.angle_beta   90.00
_cell.angle_gamma   90.00
#
_symmetry.space_group_name_H-M   'P 1'
#
loop_
_entity.id
_entity.type
_entity.pdbx_description
1 polymer ?
#
loop_
_entity_poly.entity_id
_entity_poly.type
_entity_poly.pdbx_seq_one_letter_code
_entity_poly.pdbx_strand_id
1 'polypeptide(L)' 'MDKYIEKAERTHNLTEAELIFLLQNQSCEEELAAAADRVRAKYVGNGVHLRGLIEFSNICRQDCLYCGLRRDNKK' A
#
# COMPACT_ATOMS: atom_id res chain seq x y z
N MET A 1 8.77 16.74 -11.73
CA MET A 1 8.83 15.98 -10.48
C MET A 1 8.22 16.80 -9.37
N ASP A 2 7.10 16.37 -8.80
CA ASP A 2 6.43 17.08 -7.71
C ASP A 2 7.38 17.15 -6.49
N LYS A 3 7.48 18.33 -5.88
CA LYS A 3 8.42 18.58 -4.78
C LYS A 3 8.22 17.63 -3.59
N TYR A 4 6.99 17.17 -3.36
CA TYR A 4 6.70 16.23 -2.26
C TYR A 4 7.10 14.80 -2.62
N ILE A 5 7.02 14.41 -3.90
CA ILE A 5 7.54 13.11 -4.37
C ILE A 5 9.06 13.07 -4.23
N GLU A 6 9.75 14.15 -4.62
CA GLU A 6 11.21 14.24 -4.45
C GLU A 6 11.60 14.18 -2.96
N LYS A 7 10.87 14.92 -2.10
CA LYS A 7 11.08 14.88 -0.65
C LYS A 7 10.88 13.47 -0.09
N ALA A 8 9.82 12.77 -0.50
CA ALA A 8 9.53 11.41 -0.07
C ALA A 8 10.66 10.44 -0.46
N GLU A 9 11.08 10.47 -1.72
CA GLU A 9 12.14 9.59 -2.25
C GLU A 9 13.49 9.80 -1.54
N ARG A 10 13.84 11.05 -1.23
CA ARG A 10 15.12 11.40 -0.62
C ARG A 10 15.14 11.22 0.90
N THR A 11 14.08 11.65 1.58
CA THR A 11 14.06 11.78 3.04
C THR A 11 13.24 10.72 3.75
N HIS A 12 12.41 9.97 3.01
CA HIS A 12 11.49 8.96 3.56
C HIS A 12 10.54 9.55 4.63
N ASN A 13 10.29 10.86 4.55
CA ASN A 13 9.53 11.57 5.56
C ASN A 13 8.59 12.61 4.91
N LEU A 14 7.31 12.49 5.21
CA LEU A 14 6.26 13.42 4.80
C LEU A 14 5.41 13.79 6.02
N THR A 15 4.94 15.03 6.05
CA THR A 15 3.92 15.46 6.99
C THR A 15 2.54 14.97 6.54
N GLU A 16 1.57 14.97 7.46
CA GLU A 16 0.18 14.61 7.16
C GLU A 16 -0.40 15.42 5.99
N ALA A 17 -0.17 16.73 5.98
CA ALA A 17 -0.65 17.61 4.91
C ALA A 17 -0.06 17.26 3.54
N GLU A 18 1.23 16.89 3.50
CA GLU A 18 1.90 16.48 2.26
C GLU A 18 1.42 15.11 1.78
N LEU A 19 1.13 14.19 2.70
CA LEU A 19 0.51 12.90 2.39
C LEU A 19 -0.88 13.08 1.79
N ILE A 20 -1.73 13.91 2.42
CA ILE A 20 -3.08 14.21 1.92
C ILE A 20 -3.00 14.81 0.52
N PHE A 21 -2.09 15.76 0.29
CA PHE A 21 -1.89 16.37 -1.02
C PHE A 21 -1.58 15.31 -2.10
N LEU A 22 -0.63 14.41 -1.84
CA LEU A 22 -0.27 13.36 -2.80
C LEU A 22 -1.41 12.36 -3.04
N LEU A 23 -2.15 11.99 -2.00
CA LEU A 23 -3.28 11.05 -2.11
C LEU A 23 -4.48 11.62 -2.90
N GLN A 24 -4.65 12.95 -2.87
CA GLN A 24 -5.74 13.62 -3.59
C GLN A 24 -5.39 13.98 -5.03
N ASN A 25 -4.09 14.05 -5.36
CA ASN A 25 -3.63 14.51 -6.66
C ASN A 25 -3.41 13.34 -7.63
N GLN A 26 -4.45 12.98 -8.39
CA GLN A 26 -4.35 11.91 -9.41
C GLN A 26 -3.38 12.25 -10.55
N SER A 27 -3.11 13.53 -10.83
CA SER A 27 -2.23 13.92 -11.94
C SER A 27 -0.78 13.51 -11.75
N CYS A 28 -0.35 13.22 -10.51
CA CYS A 28 1.01 12.76 -10.21
C CYS A 28 1.10 11.25 -9.96
N GLU A 29 0.07 10.46 -10.26
CA GLU A 29 0.03 9.03 -9.95
C GLU A 29 1.15 8.24 -10.65
N GLU A 30 1.36 8.43 -11.96
CA GLU A 30 2.43 7.77 -12.71
C GLU A 30 3.81 8.16 -12.19
N GLU A 31 4.01 9.43 -11.85
CA GLU A 31 5.27 9.95 -11.33
C GLU A 31 5.58 9.40 -9.93
N LEU A 32 4.54 9.30 -9.08
CA LEU A 32 4.60 8.74 -7.74
C LEU A 32 4.94 7.25 -7.79
N ALA A 33 4.29 6.50 -8.69
CA ALA A 33 4.60 5.08 -8.91
C ALA A 33 6.05 4.87 -9.40
N ALA A 34 6.54 5.71 -10.31
CA ALA A 34 7.92 5.64 -10.78
C ALA A 34 8.94 5.96 -9.67
N ALA A 35 8.65 6.91 -8.77
CA ALA A 35 9.47 7.20 -7.60
C ALA A 35 9.49 6.04 -6.60
N ALA A 36 8.32 5.47 -6.32
CA ALA A 36 8.21 4.28 -5.48
C ALA A 36 9.02 3.11 -6.04
N ASP A 37 9.01 2.90 -7.36
CA ASP A 37 9.78 1.84 -8.01
C ASP A 37 11.30 2.05 -7.87
N ARG A 38 11.80 3.29 -8.04
CA ARG A 38 13.21 3.62 -7.81
C ARG A 38 13.64 3.35 -6.36
N VAL A 39 12.81 3.73 -5.39
CA VAL A 39 13.04 3.43 -3.97
C VAL A 39 13.06 1.93 -3.73
N ARG A 40 12.05 1.21 -4.22
CA ARG A 40 11.95 -0.26 -4.13
C ARG A 40 13.20 -0.92 -4.70
N ALA A 41 13.58 -0.58 -5.93
CA ALA A 41 14.76 -1.14 -6.59
C ALA A 41 16.06 -0.85 -5.80
N LYS A 42 16.20 0.35 -5.23
CA LYS A 42 17.38 0.74 -4.43
C LYS A 42 17.52 -0.08 -3.15
N TYR A 43 16.43 -0.33 -2.42
CA TYR A 43 16.51 -0.93 -1.08
C TYR A 43 16.24 -2.43 -1.04
N VAL A 44 15.40 -2.96 -1.95
CA VAL A 44 15.03 -4.38 -1.98
C VAL A 44 15.35 -5.07 -3.30
N GLY A 45 15.86 -4.32 -4.28
CA GLY A 45 16.28 -4.87 -5.57
C GLY A 45 15.13 -5.38 -6.43
N ASN A 46 15.48 -6.28 -7.36
CA ASN A 46 14.55 -6.86 -8.32
C ASN A 46 14.00 -8.23 -7.88
N GLY A 47 14.43 -8.74 -6.72
CA GLY A 47 13.94 -10.01 -6.19
C GLY A 47 12.47 -9.92 -5.78
N VAL A 48 11.68 -10.93 -6.14
CA VAL A 48 10.29 -11.07 -5.72
C VAL A 48 10.19 -12.29 -4.81
N HIS A 49 9.85 -12.07 -3.54
CA HIS A 49 9.69 -13.14 -2.56
C HIS A 49 8.32 -13.83 -2.72
N LEU A 50 8.32 -15.10 -3.12
CA LEU A 50 7.11 -15.91 -3.19
C LEU A 50 6.69 -16.38 -1.79
N ARG A 51 5.39 -16.31 -1.48
CA ARG A 51 4.81 -16.73 -0.19
C ARG A 51 3.58 -17.60 -0.44
N GLY A 52 3.61 -18.85 0.03
CA GLY A 52 2.43 -19.73 0.03
C GLY A 52 1.56 -19.43 1.25
N LEU A 53 0.28 -19.17 1.03
CA LEU A 53 -0.70 -18.92 2.09
C LEU A 53 -1.58 -20.15 2.26
N ILE A 54 -1.75 -20.63 3.49
CA ILE A 54 -2.66 -21.74 3.83
C ILE A 54 -3.77 -21.20 4.73
N GLU A 55 -4.95 -21.02 4.16
CA GLU A 55 -6.16 -20.57 4.86
C GLU A 55 -6.98 -21.80 5.27
N PHE A 56 -6.55 -22.46 6.35
CA PHE A 56 -7.08 -23.78 6.73
C PHE A 56 -8.49 -23.74 7.35
N SER A 57 -8.96 -22.57 7.79
CA SER A 57 -10.30 -22.38 8.33
C SER A 57 -10.83 -21.02 7.94
N ASN A 58 -12.12 -21.00 7.61
CA ASN A 58 -12.87 -19.78 7.34
C ASN A 58 -13.94 -19.52 8.43
N ILE A 59 -13.91 -20.26 9.53
CA ILE A 59 -14.82 -20.09 10.65
C ILE A 59 -14.34 -18.92 11.50
N CYS A 60 -15.11 -17.83 11.51
CA CYS A 60 -14.79 -16.65 12.30
C CYS A 60 -15.92 -16.31 13.28
N ARG A 61 -15.59 -16.00 14.53
CA ARG A 61 -16.56 -15.51 15.53
C ARG A 61 -16.87 -14.01 15.38
N GLN A 62 -16.05 -13.28 14.63
CA GLN A 62 -16.16 -11.84 14.45
C GLN A 62 -17.20 -11.49 13.40
N ASP A 63 -17.65 -10.24 13.43
CA ASP A 63 -18.70 -9.75 12.56
C ASP A 63 -18.27 -8.51 11.74
N CYS A 64 -17.08 -8.57 11.16
CA CYS A 64 -16.51 -7.45 10.41
C CYS A 64 -17.37 -7.10 9.19
N LEU A 65 -17.80 -5.83 9.07
CA LEU A 65 -18.74 -5.37 8.03
C LEU A 65 -18.21 -5.52 6.59
N TYR A 66 -16.90 -5.61 6.41
CA TYR A 66 -16.24 -5.77 5.10
C TYR A 66 -15.82 -7.22 4.81
N CYS A 67 -15.89 -8.12 5.79
CA CYS A 67 -15.31 -9.47 5.66
C CYS A 67 -16.39 -10.49 5.31
N GLY A 68 -16.19 -11.24 4.22
CA GLY A 68 -17.07 -12.34 3.83
C GLY A 68 -17.06 -13.54 4.77
N LEU A 69 -16.08 -13.65 5.69
CA LEU A 69 -15.98 -14.73 6.67
C LEU A 69 -16.71 -14.42 7.99
N ARG A 70 -17.36 -13.25 8.08
CA ARG A 70 -18.07 -12.80 9.28
C ARG A 70 -19.13 -13.82 9.71
N ARG A 71 -19.31 -13.99 11.02
CA ARG A 71 -20.22 -15.01 11.60
C ARG A 71 -21.67 -14.91 11.12
N ASP A 72 -22.13 -13.71 10.77
CA ASP A 72 -23.51 -13.49 10.34
C ASP A 72 -23.70 -13.75 8.83
N ASN A 73 -22.61 -13.90 8.08
CA ASN A 73 -22.66 -14.34 6.69
C ASN A 73 -22.83 -15.87 6.63
N LYS A 74 -24.03 -16.33 6.98
CA LYS A 74 -24.41 -17.74 6.95
C LYS A 74 -24.81 -18.10 5.51
N LYS A 75 -24.08 -19.04 4.92
CA LYS A 75 -24.54 -19.77 3.72
C LYS A 75 -25.54 -20.83 4.10
#